data_AF-A0A9W8JHP6-F1
#
_entry.id   AF-A0A9W8JHP6-F1
#
_cell.length_a   1.000
_cell.length_b   1.000
_cell.length_c   1.000
_cell.angle_alpha   90.00
_cell.angle_beta   90.00
_cell.angle_gamma   90.00
#
_symmetry.space_group_name_H-M   'P 1'
#
loop_
_entity.id
_entity.type
_entity.pdbx_description
1 polymer ?
#
loop_
_entity_poly.entity_id
_entity_poly.type
_entity_poly.pdbx_seq_one_letter_code
_entity_poly.pdbx_strand_id
1 'polypeptide(L)'
;MTSLFAVSGEVTAAFKDWWTLGRAQRVQATNAEPSDSESRPVVPRRKLNVKPIGPDFPPPRITAADPYTAEAYQERTSYPCATISFKDISEGALPMVCTDIGSGEQSPLGIDMDEEGIKSEPIAEMVICSFALHLIQSPSELFALLWELSTKARWLIILAPHKKPDVRIPSYPLLDWCEVNGM
;
A
#
# COMPACT_ATOMS: atom_id res chain seq x y z
N MET A 1 10.40 8.58 4.61
CA MET A 1 10.58 7.28 3.93
C MET A 1 9.18 6.72 3.69
N THR A 2 8.70 6.60 2.44
CA THR A 2 7.31 6.20 2.18
C THR A 2 7.22 4.69 2.09
N SER A 3 6.98 4.04 3.23
CA SER A 3 6.71 2.59 3.30
C SER A 3 5.21 2.35 3.20
N LEU A 4 4.80 1.52 2.23
CA LEU A 4 3.43 1.07 2.02
C LEU A 4 3.33 -0.42 2.36
N PHE A 5 2.42 -0.79 3.26
CA PHE A 5 2.01 -2.19 3.44
C PHE A 5 0.79 -2.47 2.58
N ALA A 6 0.89 -3.42 1.65
CA ALA A 6 -0.21 -3.81 0.78
C ALA A 6 -0.56 -5.29 0.98
N VAL A 7 -1.82 -5.57 1.30
CA VAL A 7 -2.35 -6.93 1.47
C VAL A 7 -2.84 -7.53 0.14
N SER A 8 -2.74 -6.81 -0.98
CA SER A 8 -3.28 -7.26 -2.28
C SER A 8 -2.36 -6.90 -3.45
N GLY A 9 -2.29 -7.84 -4.40
CA GLY A 9 -1.53 -7.69 -5.64
C GLY A 9 -2.11 -6.61 -6.57
N GLU A 10 -3.43 -6.41 -6.56
CA GLU A 10 -4.12 -5.39 -7.34
C GLU A 10 -3.73 -3.98 -6.89
N VAL A 11 -3.68 -3.76 -5.57
CA VAL A 11 -3.26 -2.49 -4.99
C VAL A 11 -1.81 -2.20 -5.36
N THR A 12 -0.94 -3.20 -5.22
CA THR A 12 0.48 -3.07 -5.57
C THR A 12 0.66 -2.76 -7.06
N ALA A 13 -0.04 -3.48 -7.94
CA ALA A 13 0.02 -3.26 -9.38
C ALA A 13 -0.49 -1.87 -9.77
N ALA A 14 -1.65 -1.45 -9.23
CA ALA A 14 -2.20 -0.13 -9.48
C ALA A 14 -1.26 0.99 -9.03
N PHE A 15 -0.62 0.82 -7.88
CA PHE A 15 0.33 1.80 -7.35
C PHE A 15 1.64 1.85 -8.17
N LYS A 16 2.14 0.70 -8.63
CA LYS A 16 3.27 0.61 -9.58
C LYS A 16 2.97 1.28 -10.91
N ASP A 17 1.77 1.07 -11.46
CA ASP A 17 1.31 1.71 -12.69
C ASP A 17 1.19 3.22 -12.52
N TRP A 18 0.59 3.68 -11.41
CA TRP A 18 0.49 5.10 -11.06
C TRP A 18 1.87 5.75 -10.97
N TRP A 19 2.82 5.12 -10.28
CA TRP A 19 4.20 5.60 -10.16
C TRP A 19 4.87 5.75 -11.52
N THR A 20 4.82 4.69 -12.33
CA THR A 20 5.47 4.63 -13.64
C THR A 20 4.87 5.66 -14.61
N LEU A 21 3.54 5.75 -14.66
CA LEU A 21 2.83 6.72 -15.51
C LEU A 21 3.09 8.16 -15.06
N GLY A 22 3.05 8.44 -13.76
CA GLY A 22 3.30 9.77 -13.22
C GLY A 22 4.72 10.28 -13.49
N ARG A 23 5.72 9.38 -13.49
CA ARG A 23 7.10 9.70 -13.87
C ARG A 23 7.26 9.85 -15.39
N ALA A 24 6.60 9.01 -16.19
CA ALA A 24 6.67 9.09 -17.66
C ALA A 24 6.02 10.35 -18.24
N GLN A 25 4.87 10.79 -17.70
CA GLN A 25 4.19 12.02 -18.11
C GLN A 25 5.03 13.27 -17.84
N ARG A 26 5.88 13.25 -16.80
CA ARG A 26 6.87 14.30 -16.56
C ARG A 26 7.90 14.34 -17.69
N VAL A 27 8.48 13.19 -18.05
CA VAL A 27 9.50 13.12 -19.13
C VAL A 27 8.93 13.65 -20.44
N GLN A 28 7.66 13.37 -20.73
CA GLN A 28 6.97 13.93 -21.89
C GLN A 28 6.70 15.43 -21.75
N ALA A 29 6.27 15.92 -20.58
CA ALA A 29 6.06 17.35 -20.35
C ALA A 29 7.36 18.17 -20.39
N THR A 30 8.50 17.59 -20.02
CA THR A 30 9.81 18.25 -20.13
C THR A 30 10.37 18.24 -21.56
N ASN A 31 9.93 17.29 -22.40
CA ASN A 31 10.43 17.09 -23.77
C ASN A 31 9.45 17.54 -24.87
N ALA A 32 8.27 18.04 -24.51
CA ALA A 32 7.26 18.50 -25.46
C ALA A 32 7.63 19.88 -26.05
N GLU A 33 8.49 19.88 -27.06
CA GLU A 33 8.41 20.82 -28.18
C GLU A 33 7.22 20.42 -29.09
N PRO A 34 6.53 21.37 -29.74
CA PRO A 34 5.29 21.10 -30.46
C PRO A 34 5.59 20.43 -31.82
N SER A 35 5.40 19.12 -31.91
CA SER A 35 5.46 18.43 -33.21
C SER A 35 4.16 17.71 -33.52
N ASP A 36 3.49 18.19 -34.57
CA ASP A 36 2.36 17.59 -35.28
C ASP A 36 2.79 16.25 -35.92
N SER A 37 2.15 15.14 -35.56
CA SER A 37 2.10 13.97 -36.45
C SER A 37 0.94 13.02 -36.11
N GLU A 38 0.26 12.61 -37.18
CA GLU A 38 -1.05 11.98 -37.22
C GLU A 38 -1.10 10.52 -36.72
N SER A 39 -2.25 10.16 -36.14
CA SER A 39 -2.52 8.95 -35.37
C SER A 39 -3.00 7.75 -36.20
N ARG A 40 -2.56 6.54 -35.81
CA ARG A 40 -3.26 5.26 -36.09
C ARG A 40 -4.29 4.97 -34.99
N PRO A 41 -5.41 4.27 -35.28
CA PRO A 41 -6.46 4.06 -34.31
C PRO A 41 -6.07 2.93 -33.33
N VAL A 42 -5.83 3.29 -32.07
CA VAL A 42 -5.70 2.35 -30.95
C VAL A 42 -6.96 2.49 -30.10
N VAL A 43 -7.59 1.36 -29.78
CA VAL A 43 -8.77 1.25 -28.92
C VAL A 43 -8.62 2.12 -27.67
N PRO A 44 -9.61 2.96 -27.31
CA PRO A 44 -9.45 3.94 -26.24
C PRO A 44 -9.45 3.23 -24.88
N ARG A 45 -8.28 2.83 -24.38
CA ARG A 45 -8.07 2.74 -22.94
C ARG A 45 -8.29 4.15 -22.39
N ARG A 46 -9.26 4.33 -21.47
CA ARG A 46 -9.38 5.56 -20.68
C ARG A 46 -7.98 5.86 -20.11
N LYS A 47 -7.32 6.89 -20.65
CA LYS A 47 -6.01 7.30 -20.18
C LYS A 47 -6.21 7.81 -18.75
N LEU A 48 -5.65 7.09 -17.77
CA LEU A 48 -5.57 7.59 -16.41
C LEU A 48 -4.86 8.94 -16.44
N ASN A 49 -5.58 10.00 -16.09
CA ASN A 49 -5.01 11.34 -15.98
C ASN A 49 -4.29 11.43 -14.63
N VAL A 50 -3.01 11.04 -14.63
CA VAL A 50 -2.16 11.07 -13.46
C VAL A 50 -1.52 12.46 -13.36
N LYS A 51 -1.36 13.01 -12.16
CA LYS A 51 -0.56 14.23 -11.99
C LYS A 51 0.93 13.86 -12.13
N PRO A 52 1.75 14.63 -12.86
CA PRO A 52 3.18 14.37 -12.95
C PRO A 52 3.82 14.31 -11.57
N ILE A 53 4.65 13.29 -11.33
CA ILE A 53 5.35 13.10 -10.06
C ILE A 53 6.67 13.88 -10.10
N GLY A 54 6.92 14.70 -9.07
CA GLY A 54 8.13 15.51 -8.91
C GLY A 54 9.43 14.67 -8.85
N PRO A 55 10.61 15.27 -9.09
CA PRO A 55 11.87 14.56 -8.93
C PRO A 55 12.21 14.38 -7.44
N ASP A 56 11.72 15.30 -6.60
CA ASP A 56 11.90 15.35 -5.15
C ASP A 56 11.06 14.31 -4.42
N PHE A 57 10.12 13.65 -5.12
CA PHE A 57 9.38 12.54 -4.56
C PHE A 57 10.22 11.26 -4.70
N PRO A 58 10.69 10.67 -3.58
CA PRO A 58 11.53 9.49 -3.62
C PRO A 58 10.75 8.26 -4.12
N PRO A 59 11.43 7.26 -4.70
CA PRO A 59 10.80 5.99 -4.99
C PRO A 59 10.12 5.42 -3.74
N PRO A 60 8.83 5.06 -3.83
CA PRO A 60 8.14 4.45 -2.71
C PRO A 60 8.66 3.02 -2.47
N ARG A 61 8.69 2.61 -1.21
CA ARG A 61 9.02 1.24 -0.80
C ARG A 61 7.72 0.52 -0.46
N ILE A 62 7.54 -0.68 -0.99
CA ILE A 62 6.39 -1.53 -0.71
C ILE A 62 6.83 -2.73 0.09
N THR A 63 6.00 -3.14 1.02
CA THR A 63 6.05 -4.48 1.58
C THR A 63 4.64 -5.08 1.62
N ALA A 64 4.55 -6.40 1.62
CA ALA A 64 3.30 -7.12 1.51
C ALA A 64 3.25 -8.30 2.48
N ALA A 65 2.04 -8.55 2.99
CA ALA A 65 1.73 -9.66 3.85
C ALA A 65 0.34 -10.20 3.51
N ASP A 66 0.26 -11.49 3.22
CA ASP A 66 -1.00 -12.21 3.10
C ASP A 66 -0.74 -13.72 3.30
N PRO A 67 -1.33 -14.36 4.32
CA PRO A 67 -1.12 -15.78 4.59
C PRO A 67 -1.78 -16.71 3.55
N TYR A 68 -2.71 -16.21 2.73
CA TYR A 68 -3.49 -17.01 1.79
C TYR A 68 -3.18 -16.72 0.32
N THR A 69 -2.73 -15.50 -0.02
CA THR A 69 -2.55 -15.09 -1.43
C THR A 69 -1.11 -14.79 -1.84
N ALA A 70 -0.12 -15.15 -1.01
CA ALA A 70 1.29 -14.85 -1.27
C ALA A 70 1.80 -15.31 -2.65
N GLU A 71 1.45 -16.52 -3.09
CA GLU A 71 1.84 -17.04 -4.42
C GLU A 71 1.22 -16.21 -5.55
N ALA A 72 -0.09 -16.00 -5.51
CA ALA A 72 -0.81 -15.19 -6.49
C ALA A 72 -0.34 -13.72 -6.52
N TYR A 73 0.06 -13.18 -5.37
CA TYR A 73 0.68 -11.86 -5.26
C TYR A 73 2.01 -11.82 -6.00
N GLN A 74 2.87 -12.81 -5.76
CA GLN A 74 4.21 -12.88 -6.35
C GLN A 74 4.14 -13.06 -7.86
N GLU A 75 3.26 -13.92 -8.36
CA GLU A 75 3.02 -14.09 -9.80
C GLU A 75 2.59 -12.78 -10.47
N ARG A 76 1.72 -12.01 -9.81
CA ARG A 76 1.15 -10.78 -10.37
C ARG A 76 2.10 -9.58 -10.33
N THR A 77 2.85 -9.43 -9.24
CA THR A 77 3.64 -8.22 -8.96
C THR A 77 5.13 -8.41 -9.19
N SER A 78 5.58 -9.68 -9.22
CA SER A 78 6.99 -10.09 -9.14
C SER A 78 7.69 -9.69 -7.83
N TYR A 79 6.94 -9.26 -6.81
CA TYR A 79 7.46 -8.85 -5.52
C TYR A 79 7.16 -9.91 -4.44
N PRO A 80 8.01 -10.02 -3.40
CA PRO A 80 7.80 -10.97 -2.32
C PRO A 80 6.57 -10.55 -1.48
N CYS A 81 5.86 -11.55 -0.98
CA CYS A 81 4.77 -11.39 -0.03
C CYS A 81 5.06 -12.27 1.19
N ALA A 82 5.05 -11.68 2.38
CA ALA A 82 5.24 -12.43 3.61
C ALA A 82 3.98 -13.26 3.93
N THR A 83 4.16 -14.52 4.29
CA THR A 83 3.07 -15.43 4.70
C THR A 83 2.82 -15.34 6.21
N ILE A 84 2.79 -14.12 6.76
CA ILE A 84 2.49 -13.89 8.18
C ILE A 84 0.97 -13.86 8.38
N SER A 85 0.49 -14.41 9.50
CA SER A 85 -0.94 -14.46 9.78
C SER A 85 -1.47 -13.13 10.34
N PHE A 86 -2.79 -12.93 10.29
CA PHE A 86 -3.43 -11.77 10.96
C PHE A 86 -3.16 -11.77 12.46
N LYS A 87 -3.06 -12.95 13.07
CA LYS A 87 -2.71 -13.09 14.48
C LYS A 87 -1.29 -12.60 14.74
N ASP A 88 -0.32 -13.02 13.94
CA ASP A 88 1.07 -12.56 14.08
C ASP A 88 1.15 -11.04 13.93
N ILE A 89 0.43 -10.46 12.97
CA ILE A 89 0.37 -9.00 12.79
C ILE A 89 -0.25 -8.32 14.01
N SER A 90 -1.31 -8.87 14.60
CA SER A 90 -1.94 -8.34 15.82
C SER A 90 -1.04 -8.45 17.06
N GLU A 91 -0.07 -9.36 17.05
CA GLU A 91 0.98 -9.49 18.06
C GLU A 91 2.22 -8.64 17.73
N GLY A 92 2.15 -7.84 16.65
CA GLY A 92 3.15 -6.86 16.25
C GLY A 92 4.11 -7.32 15.15
N ALA A 93 3.93 -8.49 14.56
CA ALA A 93 4.78 -8.94 13.46
C ALA A 93 4.57 -8.07 12.20
N LEU A 94 5.67 -7.65 11.58
CA LEU A 94 5.67 -6.99 10.28
C LEU A 94 6.61 -7.72 9.32
N PRO A 95 6.33 -7.68 8.01
CA PRO A 95 7.27 -8.09 6.98
C PRO A 95 8.66 -7.47 7.15
N MET A 96 9.70 -8.30 7.10
CA MET A 96 11.09 -7.83 7.24
C MET A 96 11.73 -7.39 5.92
N VAL A 97 11.04 -7.54 4.79
CA VAL A 97 11.57 -7.22 3.46
C VAL A 97 10.67 -6.17 2.83
N CYS A 98 11.28 -5.20 2.15
CA CYS A 98 10.58 -4.25 1.32
C CYS A 98 11.27 -4.11 -0.03
N THR A 99 10.49 -3.68 -1.02
CA THR A 99 10.89 -3.55 -2.41
C THR A 99 10.76 -2.10 -2.83
N ASP A 100 11.82 -1.54 -3.40
CA ASP A 100 11.77 -0.23 -4.06
C ASP A 100 11.03 -0.37 -5.40
N ILE A 101 9.98 0.43 -5.64
CA ILE A 101 9.21 0.33 -6.89
C ILE A 101 10.02 0.81 -8.10
N GLY A 102 10.89 1.81 -7.90
CA GLY A 102 11.69 2.41 -8.97
C GLY A 102 12.79 1.48 -9.47
N SER A 103 13.51 0.81 -8.57
CA SER A 103 14.61 -0.11 -8.94
C SER A 103 14.20 -1.59 -8.94
N GLY A 104 13.14 -1.96 -8.22
CA GLY A 104 12.80 -3.37 -7.95
C GLY A 104 13.72 -4.04 -6.92
N GLU A 105 14.66 -3.30 -6.32
CA GLU A 105 15.60 -3.85 -5.36
C GLU A 105 14.92 -4.15 -4.03
N GLN A 106 15.28 -5.29 -3.46
CA GLN A 106 14.80 -5.74 -2.17
C GLN A 106 15.81 -5.39 -1.09
N SER A 107 15.33 -4.85 0.01
CA SER A 107 16.14 -4.52 1.17
C SER A 107 15.40 -4.88 2.45
N PRO A 108 16.13 -5.19 3.53
CA PRO A 108 15.51 -5.31 4.85
C PRO A 108 14.71 -4.04 5.17
N LEU A 109 13.52 -4.23 5.75
CA LEU A 109 12.75 -3.14 6.33
C LEU A 109 13.62 -2.57 7.46
N GLY A 110 14.06 -1.33 7.32
CA GLY A 110 15.06 -0.73 8.20
C GLY A 110 14.57 -0.75 9.64
N ILE A 111 15.32 -1.43 10.50
CA ILE A 111 15.30 -1.11 11.93
C ILE A 111 16.27 0.05 12.03
N ASP A 112 15.73 1.26 12.08
CA ASP A 112 16.56 2.43 12.31
C ASP A 112 17.10 2.31 13.75
N MET A 113 18.41 2.15 13.87
CA MET A 113 19.07 2.19 15.17
C MET A 113 19.23 3.65 15.54
N ASP A 114 18.51 4.07 16.57
CA ASP A 114 18.63 5.38 17.20
C ASP A 114 20.09 5.54 17.69
N GLU A 115 20.60 6.78 17.79
CA GLU A 115 21.97 7.05 18.33
C GLU A 115 22.18 6.47 19.76
N GLU A 116 21.09 6.14 20.45
CA GLU A 116 21.05 5.55 21.79
C GLU A 116 20.91 4.01 21.79
N GLY A 117 20.93 3.36 20.62
CA GLY A 117 20.84 1.91 20.47
C GLY A 117 19.46 1.32 20.72
N ILE A 118 18.43 2.16 20.83
CA ILE A 118 17.03 1.75 20.83
C ILE A 118 16.67 1.33 19.40
N LYS A 119 15.89 0.26 19.26
CA LYS A 119 15.38 -0.20 17.96
C LYS A 119 14.04 0.47 17.73
N SER A 120 13.99 1.51 16.91
CA SER A 120 12.71 2.06 16.47
C SER A 120 12.03 1.10 15.48
N GLU A 121 10.77 0.74 15.76
CA GLU A 121 9.99 -0.07 14.83
C GLU A 121 9.59 0.79 13.62
N PRO A 122 9.68 0.24 12.39
CA PRO A 122 9.37 1.01 11.20
C PRO A 122 7.89 1.37 11.14
N ILE A 123 7.58 2.67 11.12
CA ILE A 123 6.22 3.18 10.91
C ILE A 123 5.94 3.27 9.41
N ALA A 124 4.82 2.68 8.99
CA ALA A 124 4.30 2.83 7.65
C ALA A 124 3.75 4.24 7.42
N GLU A 125 4.01 4.81 6.24
CA GLU A 125 3.22 5.95 5.80
C GLU A 125 1.78 5.51 5.53
N MET A 126 1.58 4.31 4.98
CA MET A 126 0.27 3.82 4.61
C MET A 126 0.18 2.30 4.72
N VAL A 127 -0.96 1.82 5.23
CA VAL A 127 -1.34 0.40 5.22
C VAL A 127 -2.65 0.29 4.45
N ILE A 128 -2.71 -0.64 3.50
CA ILE A 128 -3.92 -0.93 2.71
C ILE A 128 -4.32 -2.39 2.93
N CYS A 129 -5.44 -2.58 3.62
CA CYS A 129 -6.10 -3.87 3.79
C CYS A 129 -7.23 -4.00 2.76
N SER A 130 -7.00 -4.76 1.69
CA SER A 130 -7.96 -4.94 0.61
C SER A 130 -8.61 -6.31 0.68
N PHE A 131 -9.93 -6.37 0.90
CA PHE A 131 -10.73 -7.59 0.98
C PHE A 131 -10.17 -8.66 1.93
N ALA A 132 -9.39 -8.28 2.95
CA ALA A 132 -8.69 -9.23 3.81
C ALA A 132 -9.36 -9.46 5.17
N LEU A 133 -9.96 -8.42 5.74
CA LEU A 133 -10.48 -8.44 7.11
C LEU A 133 -11.68 -9.37 7.33
N HIS A 134 -12.37 -9.79 6.25
CA HIS A 134 -13.50 -10.72 6.33
C HIS A 134 -13.10 -12.14 6.74
N LEU A 135 -11.81 -12.45 6.67
CA LEU A 135 -11.25 -13.75 7.08
C LEU A 135 -11.16 -13.87 8.61
N ILE A 136 -11.26 -12.74 9.33
CA ILE A 136 -11.21 -12.68 10.79
C ILE A 136 -12.62 -12.86 11.34
N GLN A 137 -12.85 -13.97 12.03
CA GLN A 137 -14.18 -14.34 12.51
C GLN A 137 -14.51 -13.72 13.87
N SER A 138 -13.49 -13.48 14.69
CA SER A 138 -13.66 -12.94 16.04
C SER A 138 -13.58 -11.41 16.03
N PRO A 139 -14.60 -10.69 16.54
CA PRO A 139 -14.56 -9.23 16.66
C PRO A 139 -13.38 -8.73 17.52
N SER A 140 -12.96 -9.51 18.53
CA SER A 140 -11.83 -9.15 19.39
C SER A 140 -10.49 -9.24 18.66
N GLU A 141 -10.33 -10.24 17.79
CA GLU A 141 -9.13 -10.38 16.96
C GLU A 141 -9.05 -9.28 15.90
N LEU A 142 -10.21 -8.93 15.31
CA LEU A 142 -10.32 -7.80 14.40
C LEU A 142 -9.92 -6.49 15.08
N PHE A 143 -10.40 -6.25 16.31
CA PHE A 143 -10.02 -5.08 17.08
C PHE A 143 -8.51 -5.05 17.37
N ALA A 144 -7.93 -6.16 17.82
CA ALA A 144 -6.51 -6.26 18.11
C ALA A 144 -5.65 -5.96 16.86
N LEU A 145 -6.02 -6.53 15.71
CA LEU A 145 -5.34 -6.26 14.44
C LEU A 145 -5.43 -4.79 14.04
N LEU A 146 -6.62 -4.20 14.08
CA LEU A 146 -6.83 -2.81 13.68
C LEU A 146 -6.10 -1.84 14.62
N TRP A 147 -6.11 -2.12 15.92
CA TRP A 147 -5.35 -1.36 16.90
C TRP A 147 -3.87 -1.40 16.57
N GLU A 148 -3.31 -2.59 16.40
CA GLU A 148 -1.88 -2.75 16.12
C GLU A 148 -1.47 -2.05 14.82
N LEU A 149 -2.23 -2.25 13.73
CA LEU A 149 -2.00 -1.55 12.46
C LEU A 149 -2.11 -0.03 12.58
N SER A 150 -2.99 0.48 13.44
CA SER A 150 -3.14 1.93 13.67
C SER A 150 -1.93 2.56 14.36
N THR A 151 -1.22 1.79 15.19
CA THR A 151 0.03 2.26 15.82
C THR A 151 1.22 2.22 14.86
N LYS A 152 1.14 1.35 13.84
CA LYS A 152 2.19 1.10 12.85
C LYS A 152 1.99 1.83 11.53
N ALA A 153 0.96 2.65 11.41
CA ALA A 153 0.62 3.34 10.17
C ALA A 153 0.16 4.77 10.42
N ARG A 154 0.63 5.70 9.60
CA ARG A 154 0.07 7.06 9.56
C ARG A 154 -1.30 7.09 8.90
N TRP A 155 -1.50 6.25 7.89
CA TRP A 155 -2.77 6.09 7.18
C TRP A 155 -3.16 4.61 7.11
N LEU A 156 -4.33 4.26 7.65
CA LEU A 156 -4.89 2.91 7.54
C LEU A 156 -6.11 2.95 6.62
N ILE A 157 -6.03 2.25 5.49
CA ILE A 157 -7.08 2.19 4.46
C ILE A 157 -7.64 0.77 4.40
N ILE A 158 -8.96 0.65 4.52
CA ILE A 158 -9.68 -0.61 4.46
C ILE A 158 -10.61 -0.60 3.25
N LEU A 159 -10.38 -1.53 2.31
CA LEU A 159 -11.26 -1.75 1.17
C LEU A 159 -12.07 -3.02 1.40
N ALA A 160 -13.39 -2.90 1.53
CA ALA A 160 -14.30 -4.03 1.78
C ALA A 160 -15.38 -4.12 0.69
N PRO A 161 -15.76 -5.34 0.24
CA PRO A 161 -16.67 -5.55 -0.88
C PRO A 161 -18.06 -4.98 -0.61
N HIS A 162 -18.75 -5.52 0.40
CA HIS A 162 -20.18 -5.29 0.58
C HIS A 162 -20.66 -5.41 2.03
N LYS A 163 -19.75 -5.57 2.99
CA LYS A 163 -20.07 -5.54 4.43
C LYS A 163 -18.98 -4.74 5.13
N LYS A 164 -19.36 -3.60 5.75
CA LYS A 164 -18.47 -2.88 6.66
C LYS A 164 -17.98 -3.89 7.72
N PRO A 165 -16.69 -3.95 8.06
CA PRO A 165 -16.27 -4.73 9.22
C PRO A 165 -17.06 -4.24 10.45
N ASP A 166 -17.64 -5.16 11.23
CA ASP A 166 -18.37 -4.82 12.45
C ASP A 166 -17.36 -4.44 13.55
N VAL A 167 -16.84 -3.22 13.44
CA VAL A 167 -15.94 -2.65 14.44
C VAL A 167 -16.82 -2.10 15.56
N ARG A 168 -16.94 -2.87 16.64
CA ARG A 168 -17.55 -2.35 17.87
C ARG A 168 -16.59 -1.35 18.50
N ILE A 169 -16.83 -0.07 18.25
CA ILE A 169 -16.09 1.03 18.85
C ILE A 169 -16.48 1.10 20.34
N PRO A 170 -15.55 0.98 21.30
CA PRO A 170 -15.85 1.36 22.69
C PRO A 170 -16.18 2.85 22.72
N SER A 171 -17.10 3.29 23.58
CA SER A 171 -17.83 4.57 23.56
C SER A 171 -17.01 5.88 23.69
N TYR A 172 -15.76 5.93 23.22
CA TYR A 172 -14.86 7.08 23.26
C TYR A 172 -14.60 7.65 21.86
N PRO A 173 -14.47 8.99 21.72
CA PRO A 173 -14.53 9.70 20.44
C PRO A 173 -13.16 9.78 19.73
N LEU A 174 -12.44 8.66 19.63
CA LEU A 174 -11.03 8.66 19.16
C LEU A 174 -10.84 8.32 17.67
N LEU A 175 -11.89 7.92 16.95
CA LEU A 175 -11.82 7.62 15.52
C LEU A 175 -12.91 8.41 14.80
N ASP A 176 -12.50 9.48 14.12
CA ASP A 176 -13.38 10.20 13.19
C ASP A 176 -13.36 9.44 11.85
N TRP A 177 -14.43 8.67 11.59
CA TRP A 177 -14.57 7.85 10.40
C TRP A 177 -15.07 8.73 9.24
N CYS A 178 -14.18 9.09 8.32
CA CYS A 178 -14.56 9.86 7.13
C CYS A 178 -15.21 8.94 6.08
N GLU A 179 -16.53 8.99 5.97
CA GLU A 179 -17.32 8.23 5.00
C GLU A 179 -17.29 8.93 3.63
N VAL A 180 -16.60 8.36 2.66
CA VAL A 180 -16.77 8.73 1.25
C VAL A 180 -17.95 7.93 0.71
N ASN A 181 -19.16 8.48 0.86
CA ASN A 181 -20.32 7.94 0.19
C ASN A 181 -20.11 8.07 -1.33
N GLY A 182 -20.00 6.93 -2.01
CA GLY A 182 -19.88 6.87 -3.45
C GLY A 182 -21.09 7.50 -4.15
N MET A 183 -20.80 8.35 -5.13
CA MET A 183 -21.70 8.71 -6.22
C MET A 183 -22.01 7.50 -7.11
#